data_AF-A0A7C6E1P1-F1
#
_entry.id   AF-A0A7C6E1P1-F1
#
_cell.length_a   1.000
_cell.length_b   1.000
_cell.length_c   1.000
_cell.angle_alpha   90.00
_cell.angle_beta   90.00
_cell.angle_gamma   90.00
#
_symmetry.space_group_name_H-M   'P 1'
#
loop_
_entity.id
_entity.type
_entity.pdbx_description
1 polymer ?
#
loop_
_entity_poly.entity_id
_entity_poly.type
_entity_poly.pdbx_seq_one_letter_code
_entity_poly.pdbx_strand_id
1 'polypeptide(L)'
;MVDPNQVIYPRSRLQLVAVLFNGGANSYAVALVRWREEETEGEVWPYALGIRWNGGPDPKDKGVPLSSGRPIWYILPKDLVPWVLEGLLQRPETDRTALALAREKLLGKGEEKR
;
A
#
# COMPACT_ATOMS: atom_id res chain seq x y z
N MET A 1 4.58 8.32 -15.73
CA MET A 1 4.35 7.62 -14.44
C MET A 1 3.80 6.20 -14.64
N VAL A 2 4.27 5.23 -13.84
CA VAL A 2 3.73 3.87 -13.74
C VAL A 2 2.42 3.86 -12.94
N ASP A 3 1.37 3.21 -13.46
CA ASP A 3 0.10 3.02 -12.73
C ASP A 3 0.33 2.23 -11.43
N PRO A 4 -0.04 2.78 -10.25
CA PRO A 4 0.05 2.07 -8.98
C PRO A 4 -0.63 0.69 -8.97
N ASN A 5 -1.71 0.48 -9.73
CA ASN A 5 -2.41 -0.81 -9.80
C ASN A 5 -1.58 -1.92 -10.48
N GLN A 6 -0.52 -1.56 -11.19
CA GLN A 6 0.37 -2.52 -11.88
C GLN A 6 1.63 -2.85 -11.08
N VAL A 7 1.79 -2.30 -9.88
CA VAL A 7 3.02 -2.38 -9.10
C VAL A 7 2.94 -3.55 -8.13
N ILE A 8 3.62 -4.64 -8.48
CA ILE A 8 3.53 -5.93 -7.79
C ILE A 8 4.90 -6.49 -7.36
N TYR A 9 5.95 -5.69 -7.40
CA TYR A 9 7.30 -6.14 -7.01
C TYR A 9 7.58 -5.90 -5.52
N PRO A 10 8.28 -6.81 -4.82
CA PRO A 10 8.70 -8.16 -5.26
C PRO A 10 7.54 -9.15 -5.28
N ARG A 11 7.33 -9.84 -6.41
CA ARG A 11 6.18 -10.75 -6.63
C ARG A 11 6.12 -11.91 -5.65
N SER A 12 7.27 -12.33 -5.12
CA SER A 12 7.38 -13.43 -4.16
C SER A 12 6.96 -13.05 -2.73
N ARG A 13 6.83 -11.75 -2.44
CA ARG A 13 6.49 -11.25 -1.09
C ARG A 13 5.34 -10.26 -1.06
N LEU A 14 4.85 -9.80 -2.20
CA LEU A 14 3.82 -8.77 -2.29
C LEU A 14 2.63 -9.21 -3.15
N GLN A 15 1.44 -9.11 -2.58
CA GLN A 15 0.16 -9.16 -3.31
C GLN A 15 -0.54 -7.81 -3.14
N LEU A 16 -0.79 -7.12 -4.25
CA LEU A 16 -1.57 -5.88 -4.24
C LEU A 16 -3.05 -6.23 -4.07
N VAL A 17 -3.72 -5.63 -3.07
CA VAL A 17 -5.16 -5.86 -2.83
C VAL A 17 -5.98 -4.72 -3.42
N ALA A 18 -5.67 -3.48 -3.03
CA ALA A 18 -6.36 -2.29 -3.55
C ALA A 18 -5.50 -1.04 -3.36
N VAL A 19 -5.50 -0.14 -4.34
CA VAL A 19 -4.93 1.21 -4.19
C VAL A 19 -5.97 2.08 -3.48
N LEU A 20 -5.60 2.63 -2.32
CA LEU A 20 -6.48 3.47 -1.50
C LEU A 20 -6.47 4.92 -1.99
N PHE A 21 -5.32 5.39 -2.45
CA PHE A 21 -5.09 6.76 -2.87
C PHE A 21 -4.04 6.76 -3.97
N ASN A 22 -4.26 7.55 -5.02
CA ASN A 22 -3.27 7.84 -6.05
C ASN A 22 -3.28 9.34 -6.36
N GLY A 23 -2.28 10.06 -5.88
CA GLY A 23 -2.18 11.51 -6.03
C GLY A 23 -1.65 11.98 -7.38
N GLY A 24 -1.48 11.10 -8.37
CA GLY A 24 -0.98 11.48 -9.69
C GLY A 24 0.54 11.71 -9.75
N ALA A 25 1.00 12.34 -10.84
CA ALA A 25 2.42 12.53 -11.14
C ALA A 25 3.11 13.39 -10.08
N ASN A 26 4.39 13.09 -9.77
CA ASN A 26 5.17 13.79 -8.74
C ASN A 26 4.53 13.78 -7.33
N SER A 27 3.66 12.81 -7.05
CA SER A 27 2.95 12.65 -5.78
C SER A 27 3.25 11.27 -5.17
N TYR A 28 2.31 10.72 -4.41
CA TYR A 28 2.41 9.39 -3.82
C TYR A 28 1.14 8.59 -4.01
N ALA A 29 1.24 7.29 -3.79
CA ALA A 29 0.11 6.37 -3.71
C ALA A 29 0.19 5.56 -2.42
N VAL A 30 -0.98 5.18 -1.90
CA VAL A 30 -1.13 4.29 -0.74
C VAL A 30 -1.99 3.12 -1.14
N ALA A 31 -1.62 1.91 -0.71
CA ALA A 31 -2.34 0.69 -1.04
C ALA A 31 -2.50 -0.24 0.17
N LEU A 32 -3.61 -0.96 0.21
CA LEU A 32 -3.73 -2.19 0.97
C LEU A 32 -3.02 -3.30 0.18
N VAL A 33 -2.12 -4.01 0.85
CA VAL A 33 -1.38 -5.14 0.29
C VAL A 33 -1.47 -6.32 1.25
N ARG A 34 -1.11 -7.51 0.77
CA ARG A 34 -0.61 -8.58 1.63
C ARG A 34 0.90 -8.68 1.47
N TRP A 35 1.60 -8.73 2.59
CA TRP A 35 3.05 -8.73 2.64
C TRP A 35 3.57 -9.96 3.37
N ARG A 36 4.47 -10.69 2.73
CA ARG A 36 5.13 -11.86 3.32
C ARG A 36 6.46 -11.43 3.93
N GLU A 37 6.52 -11.42 5.26
CA GLU A 37 7.77 -11.32 6.00
C GLU A 37 8.49 -12.68 6.00
N GLU A 38 9.78 -12.69 6.32
CA GLU A 38 10.57 -13.94 6.29
C GLU A 38 10.05 -14.98 7.28
N GLU A 39 9.48 -14.54 8.39
CA GLU A 39 8.86 -15.36 9.43
C GLU A 39 7.37 -15.68 9.14
N THR A 40 6.82 -15.23 8.01
CA THR A 40 5.42 -15.53 7.66
C THR A 40 5.29 -16.97 7.17
N GLU A 41 4.66 -17.82 7.99
CA GLU A 41 4.26 -19.18 7.63
C GLU A 41 2.86 -19.20 6.96
N GLY A 42 2.66 -20.09 5.99
CA GLY A 42 1.38 -20.30 5.30
C GLY A 42 1.17 -19.53 3.99
N GLU A 43 0.12 -19.90 3.27
CA GLU A 43 -0.25 -19.35 1.95
C GLU A 43 -0.98 -17.99 2.04
N VAL A 44 -1.55 -17.67 3.21
CA VAL A 44 -2.31 -16.42 3.43
C VAL A 44 -1.44 -15.41 4.15
N TRP A 45 -0.90 -14.45 3.40
CA TRP A 45 -0.02 -13.42 3.94
C TRP A 45 -0.82 -12.32 4.67
N PRO A 46 -0.27 -11.73 5.76
CA PRO A 46 -0.96 -10.71 6.53
C PRO A 46 -1.20 -9.44 5.70
N TYR A 47 -2.28 -8.73 6.01
CA TYR A 47 -2.52 -7.41 5.44
C TYR A 47 -1.52 -6.40 5.99
N ALA A 48 -1.09 -5.48 5.13
CA ALA A 48 -0.24 -4.35 5.48
C ALA A 48 -0.61 -3.12 4.64
N LEU A 49 -0.12 -1.96 5.06
CA LEU A 49 -0.26 -0.71 4.32
C LEU A 49 1.03 -0.44 3.56
N GLY A 50 0.94 -0.28 2.24
CA GLY A 50 2.04 0.11 1.38
C GLY A 50 1.96 1.58 0.98
N ILE A 51 3.11 2.26 0.91
CA ILE A 51 3.25 3.59 0.33
C ILE A 51 4.30 3.56 -0.79
N ARG A 52 4.10 4.39 -1.83
CA ARG A 52 5.13 4.64 -2.86
C ARG A 52 5.09 6.08 -3.32
N TRP A 53 6.20 6.60 -3.82
CA TRP A 53 6.20 7.85 -4.57
C TRP A 53 6.07 7.58 -6.06
N ASN A 54 5.30 8.43 -6.71
CA ASN A 54 5.02 8.36 -8.12
C ASN A 54 6.08 9.14 -8.88
N GLY A 55 6.46 8.62 -10.05
CA GLY A 55 7.29 9.38 -10.97
C GLY A 55 6.54 10.54 -11.59
N GLY A 56 7.27 11.38 -12.31
CA GLY A 56 6.74 12.47 -13.09
C GLY A 56 6.01 12.03 -14.38
N PRO A 57 5.74 13.00 -15.27
CA PRO A 57 5.07 12.75 -16.54
C PRO A 57 5.89 11.86 -17.48
N ASP A 58 7.22 11.84 -17.34
CA ASP A 58 8.08 10.92 -18.11
C ASP A 58 7.73 9.44 -17.77
N PRO A 59 7.41 8.59 -18.76
CA PRO A 59 7.19 7.17 -18.55
C PRO A 59 8.42 6.41 -18.00
N LYS A 60 9.64 6.93 -18.23
CA LYS A 60 10.88 6.35 -17.69
C LYS A 60 11.05 6.66 -16.21
N ASP A 61 10.44 7.73 -15.72
CA ASP A 61 10.39 8.04 -14.30
C ASP A 61 9.34 7.15 -13.61
N LYS A 62 9.86 6.17 -12.86
CA LYS A 62 9.06 5.19 -12.13
C LYS A 62 8.78 5.63 -10.69
N GLY A 63 9.22 6.82 -10.28
CA GLY A 63 9.22 7.27 -8.89
C GLY A 63 10.31 6.57 -8.07
N VAL A 64 10.35 6.88 -6.77
CA VAL A 64 11.33 6.33 -5.82
C VAL A 64 10.65 5.96 -4.50
N PRO A 65 11.20 5.04 -3.69
CA PRO A 65 12.35 4.18 -3.98
C PRO A 65 12.06 3.12 -5.05
N LEU A 66 13.13 2.58 -5.65
CA LEU A 66 13.11 1.46 -6.59
C LEU A 66 13.92 0.29 -6.01
N SER A 67 13.55 -0.93 -6.33
CA SER A 67 14.37 -2.13 -6.08
C SER A 67 14.75 -2.78 -7.40
N SER A 68 16.05 -2.89 -7.68
CA SER A 68 16.56 -3.42 -8.96
C SER A 68 15.91 -2.76 -10.19
N GLY A 69 15.72 -1.44 -10.14
CA GLY A 69 15.08 -0.65 -11.20
C GLY A 69 13.56 -0.84 -11.37
N ARG A 70 12.91 -1.53 -10.43
CA ARG A 70 11.47 -1.79 -10.42
C ARG A 70 10.80 -0.96 -9.31
N PRO A 71 9.61 -0.39 -9.58
CA PRO A 71 8.83 0.31 -8.56
C PRO A 71 8.35 -0.69 -7.51
N ILE A 72 8.34 -0.24 -6.26
CA ILE A 72 7.97 -1.05 -5.10
C ILE A 72 6.97 -0.30 -4.22
N TRP A 73 6.28 -1.05 -3.37
CA TRP A 73 5.60 -0.53 -2.20
C TRP A 73 6.54 -0.62 -1.01
N TYR A 74 6.71 0.48 -0.30
CA TYR A 74 7.33 0.49 1.00
C TYR A 74 6.27 0.16 2.04
N ILE A 75 6.47 -0.90 2.82
CA ILE A 75 5.50 -1.34 3.82
C ILE A 75 5.66 -0.45 5.06
N LEU A 76 4.55 0.13 5.50
CA LEU A 76 4.53 1.04 6.63
C LEU A 76 4.55 0.28 7.97
N PRO A 77 5.31 0.78 8.96
CA PRO A 77 5.19 0.34 10.35
C PRO A 77 3.75 0.38 10.85
N LYS A 78 3.36 -0.63 11.63
CA LYS A 78 1.97 -0.85 12.08
C LYS A 78 1.40 0.31 12.90
N ASP A 79 2.24 0.98 13.68
CA ASP A 79 1.88 2.14 14.51
C ASP A 79 1.54 3.40 13.70
N LEU A 80 2.06 3.53 12.48
CA LEU A 80 1.72 4.63 11.56
C LEU A 80 0.40 4.43 10.82
N VAL A 81 -0.08 3.18 10.74
CA VAL A 81 -1.27 2.82 9.93
C VAL A 81 -2.52 3.61 10.30
N PRO A 82 -2.93 3.74 11.59
CA PRO A 82 -4.14 4.48 11.93
C PRO A 82 -4.10 5.94 11.46
N TRP A 83 -2.96 6.60 11.62
CA TRP A 83 -2.77 8.00 11.23
C TRP A 83 -2.84 8.20 9.73
N VAL A 84 -2.25 7.29 8.95
CA VAL A 84 -2.31 7.37 7.48
C VAL A 84 -3.72 7.13 6.99
N LEU A 85 -4.42 6.11 7.51
CA LEU A 85 -5.81 5.83 7.12
C LEU A 85 -6.76 6.98 7.49
N GLU A 86 -6.54 7.64 8.63
CA GLU A 86 -7.31 8.81 9.03
C GLU A 86 -7.02 10.01 8.12
N GLY A 87 -5.75 10.28 7.81
CA GLY A 87 -5.37 11.33 6.87
C GLY A 87 -5.99 11.15 5.49
N LEU A 88 -6.10 9.91 5.01
CA LEU A 88 -6.74 9.60 3.72
C LEU A 88 -8.24 9.92 3.69
N LEU A 89 -8.93 9.97 4.83
CA LEU A 89 -10.34 10.36 4.86
C LEU A 89 -10.55 11.82 4.41
N GLN A 90 -9.54 12.66 4.56
CA GLN A 90 -9.61 14.08 4.20
C GLN A 90 -9.17 14.34 2.75
N ARG A 91 -8.80 13.29 2.00
CA ARG A 91 -8.29 13.42 0.63
C ARG A 91 -9.41 13.11 -0.39
N PRO A 92 -9.67 14.01 -1.37
CA PRO A 92 -10.69 13.79 -2.40
C PRO A 92 -10.43 12.59 -3.30
N GLU A 93 -9.17 12.30 -3.60
CA GLU A 93 -8.74 11.24 -4.53
C GLU A 93 -8.71 9.84 -3.90
N THR A 94 -9.13 9.73 -2.64
CA THR A 94 -9.19 8.46 -1.92
C THR A 94 -10.37 7.62 -2.40
N ASP A 95 -10.11 6.36 -2.78
CA ASP A 95 -11.13 5.35 -2.97
C ASP A 95 -11.71 4.94 -1.61
N ARG A 96 -12.97 5.33 -1.36
CA ARG A 96 -13.65 5.12 -0.08
C ARG A 96 -13.98 3.65 0.18
N THR A 97 -14.24 2.86 -0.85
CA THR A 97 -14.51 1.43 -0.71
C THR A 97 -13.22 0.69 -0.37
N ALA A 98 -12.13 1.00 -1.07
CA ALA A 98 -10.82 0.44 -0.76
C ALA A 98 -10.35 0.85 0.64
N LEU A 99 -10.56 2.11 1.04
CA LEU A 99 -10.21 2.60 2.37
C LEU A 99 -11.01 1.89 3.48
N ALA A 100 -12.32 1.66 3.27
CA ALA A 100 -13.16 0.94 4.23
C ALA A 100 -12.66 -0.50 4.44
N LEU A 101 -12.32 -1.20 3.35
CA LEU A 101 -11.69 -2.53 3.41
C LEU A 101 -10.36 -2.49 4.18
N ALA A 102 -9.51 -1.50 3.92
CA ALA A 102 -8.23 -1.36 4.62
C ALA A 102 -8.43 -1.15 6.13
N ARG A 103 -9.38 -0.29 6.54
CA ARG A 103 -9.71 -0.08 7.96
C ARG A 103 -10.21 -1.36 8.60
N GLU A 104 -11.10 -2.10 7.94
CA GLU A 104 -11.59 -3.40 8.44
C GLU A 104 -10.44 -4.39 8.64
N LYS A 105 -9.58 -4.58 7.64
CA LYS A 105 -8.52 -5.59 7.68
C LYS A 105 -7.35 -5.24 8.59
N LEU A 106 -7.03 -3.95 8.75
CA LEU A 106 -5.85 -3.50 9.50
C LEU A 106 -6.16 -3.06 10.93
N LEU A 107 -7.38 -2.58 11.21
CA LEU A 107 -7.78 -2.08 12.53
C LEU A 107 -8.87 -2.94 13.19
N GLY A 108 -9.59 -3.75 12.43
CA GLY A 108 -10.80 -4.47 12.87
C GLY A 108 -10.61 -5.66 13.80
N LYS A 109 -9.48 -5.79 14.53
CA LYS A 109 -9.33 -6.82 15.57
C LYS A 109 -8.64 -6.28 16.82
N GLY A 110 -9.45 -5.62 17.65
CA GLY A 110 -9.16 -5.25 19.04
C GLY A 110 -10.05 -5.93 20.08
N GLU A 111 -10.89 -6.91 19.70
CA GLU A 111 -11.74 -7.66 20.63
C GLU A 111 -11.63 -9.16 20.39
N GLU A 112 -10.56 -9.76 20.91
CA GLU A 112 -10.53 -11.18 21.28
C GLU A 112 -9.56 -11.31 22.46
N LYS A 113 -9.91 -10.66 23.58
CA LYS A 113 -9.41 -11.08 24.88
C LYS A 113 -10.40 -12.12 25.42
N ARG A 114 -9.91 -13.35 25.50
CA ARG A 114 -10.49 -14.44 26.28
C ARG A 114 -10.75 -14.03 27.72
#